data_AF-A0A521TGG9-F1
#
_entry.id   AF-A0A521TGG9-F1
#
_cell.length_a   1.000
_cell.length_b   1.000
_cell.length_c   1.000
_cell.angle_alpha   90.00
_cell.angle_beta   90.00
_cell.angle_gamma   90.00
#
_symmetry.space_group_name_H-M   'P 1'
#
loop_
_entity.id
_entity.type
_entity.pdbx_description
1 polymer ?
#
loop_
_entity_poly.entity_id
_entity_poly.type
_entity_poly.pdbx_seq_one_letter_code
_entity_poly.pdbx_strand_id
1 'polypeptide(L)'
;MEQLVGTRVTKITRKEMKKQRVPRKMYSEGINLDIYRLNGWEPPAEGSDEAREFARRREFVATHATPPAMAVLDRLCQEYEAKYMTGTGADYAW
;
A
#
# COMPACT_ATOMS: atom_id res chain seq x y z
N MET A 1 -4.33 -17.22 1.48
CA MET A 1 -5.28 -16.20 0.95
C MET A 1 -6.70 -16.76 0.87
N GLU A 2 -6.96 -17.83 0.12
CA GLU A 2 -8.31 -18.43 -0.02
C GLU A 2 -9.02 -18.75 1.31
N GLN A 3 -8.30 -19.38 2.24
CA GLN A 3 -8.82 -19.71 3.57
C GLN A 3 -9.13 -18.47 4.43
N LEU A 4 -8.43 -17.34 4.20
CA LEU A 4 -8.61 -16.11 4.97
C LEU A 4 -9.88 -15.35 4.55
N VAL A 5 -10.24 -15.42 3.26
CA VAL A 5 -11.38 -14.71 2.70
C VAL A 5 -12.58 -15.64 2.44
N GLY A 6 -12.46 -16.94 2.70
CA GLY A 6 -13.53 -17.92 2.50
C GLY A 6 -13.92 -18.12 1.03
N THR A 7 -13.02 -17.86 0.08
CA THR A 7 -13.30 -17.93 -1.37
C THR A 7 -12.22 -18.73 -2.10
N ARG A 8 -12.53 -19.20 -3.32
CA ARG A 8 -11.59 -19.91 -4.20
C ARG A 8 -11.02 -18.98 -5.27
N VAL A 9 -9.72 -19.07 -5.56
CA VAL A 9 -9.07 -18.34 -6.65
C VAL A 9 -9.47 -18.98 -7.97
N THR A 10 -10.33 -18.26 -8.69
CA THR A 10 -10.77 -18.64 -10.03
C THR A 10 -9.82 -18.12 -11.11
N LYS A 11 -10.09 -18.46 -12.37
CA LYS A 11 -9.42 -17.85 -13.52
C LYS A 11 -9.62 -16.33 -13.56
N ILE A 12 -10.80 -15.84 -13.15
CA ILE A 12 -11.12 -14.41 -13.07
C ILE A 12 -10.26 -13.76 -11.98
N THR A 13 -10.16 -14.40 -10.81
CA THR A 13 -9.30 -13.92 -9.71
C THR A 13 -7.85 -13.78 -10.16
N ARG A 14 -7.28 -14.78 -10.84
CA ARG A 14 -5.90 -14.71 -11.36
C ARG A 14 -5.71 -13.59 -12.38
N LYS A 15 -6.70 -13.40 -13.27
CA LYS A 15 -6.67 -12.31 -14.26
C LYS A 15 -6.64 -10.94 -13.58
N GLU A 16 -7.52 -10.72 -12.60
CA GLU A 16 -7.58 -9.45 -11.87
C GLU A 16 -6.35 -9.23 -10.98
N MET A 17 -5.82 -10.28 -10.33
CA MET A 17 -4.55 -10.19 -9.60
C MET A 17 -3.42 -9.71 -10.51
N LYS A 18 -3.26 -10.30 -11.70
CA LYS A 18 -2.24 -9.86 -12.67
C LYS A 18 -2.45 -8.40 -13.08
N LYS A 19 -3.69 -8.00 -13.36
CA LYS A 19 -4.05 -6.62 -13.74
C LYS A 19 -3.72 -5.62 -12.62
N GLN A 20 -3.94 -6.02 -11.38
CA GLN A 20 -3.68 -5.24 -10.17
C GLN A 20 -2.23 -5.34 -9.68
N ARG A 21 -1.37 -6.09 -10.40
CA ARG A 21 0.03 -6.40 -10.05
C ARG A 21 0.21 -7.16 -8.74
N VAL A 22 -0.74 -8.02 -8.36
CA VAL A 22 -0.67 -8.84 -7.15
C VAL A 22 0.03 -10.18 -7.44
N PRO A 23 1.02 -10.60 -6.64
CA PRO A 23 1.62 -9.89 -5.50
C PRO A 23 2.54 -8.75 -5.98
N ARG A 24 2.45 -7.60 -5.29
CA ARG A 24 3.25 -6.41 -5.60
C ARG A 24 4.60 -6.52 -4.92
N LYS A 25 5.62 -5.84 -5.47
CA LYS A 25 6.90 -5.68 -4.77
C LYS A 25 6.83 -4.52 -3.77
N MET A 26 6.07 -3.47 -4.11
CA MET A 26 5.75 -2.39 -3.18
C MET A 26 4.26 -2.04 -3.16
N TYR A 27 3.74 -1.55 -2.05
CA TYR A 27 2.36 -1.08 -1.89
C TYR A 27 2.03 0.05 -2.87
N SER A 28 3.02 0.88 -3.20
CA SER A 28 2.94 1.96 -4.18
C SER A 28 2.80 1.48 -5.64
N GLU A 29 3.09 0.22 -5.97
CA GLU A 29 3.01 -0.34 -7.33
C GLU A 29 1.57 -0.70 -7.77
N GLY A 30 0.62 0.18 -7.47
CA GLY A 30 -0.77 0.05 -7.90
C GLY A 30 -0.96 -0.03 -9.42
N ILE A 31 -2.18 -0.35 -9.83
CA ILE A 31 -2.55 -0.33 -11.26
C ILE A 31 -2.45 1.09 -11.82
N ASN A 32 -1.78 1.21 -12.95
CA ASN A 32 -1.48 2.50 -13.56
C ASN A 32 -2.61 2.97 -14.50
N LEU A 33 -3.77 3.34 -13.93
CA LEU A 33 -4.92 3.85 -14.69
C LEU A 33 -4.87 5.38 -14.83
N ASP A 34 -5.33 5.90 -15.98
CA ASP A 34 -5.32 7.34 -16.25
C ASP A 34 -6.17 8.12 -15.23
N ILE A 35 -7.32 7.58 -14.83
CA ILE A 35 -8.17 8.22 -13.81
C ILE A 35 -7.46 8.37 -12.46
N TYR A 36 -6.54 7.46 -12.11
CA TYR A 36 -5.78 7.59 -10.86
C TYR A 36 -4.70 8.65 -10.99
N ARG A 37 -4.00 8.72 -12.13
CA ARG A 37 -3.03 9.80 -12.38
C ARG A 37 -3.69 11.18 -12.32
N LEU A 38 -4.89 11.31 -12.89
CA LEU A 38 -5.69 12.55 -12.81
C LEU A 38 -6.04 12.94 -11.37
N ASN A 39 -6.11 11.97 -10.45
CA ASN A 39 -6.40 12.19 -9.03
C ASN A 39 -5.14 12.11 -8.16
N GLY A 40 -3.96 12.39 -8.72
CA GLY A 40 -2.72 12.51 -7.95
C GLY A 40 -2.02 11.19 -7.61
N TRP A 41 -2.44 10.06 -8.20
CA TRP A 41 -1.66 8.83 -8.09
C TRP A 41 -0.39 8.93 -8.93
N GLU A 42 0.73 8.59 -8.31
CA GLU A 42 2.04 8.55 -8.93
C GLU A 42 2.66 7.16 -8.72
N PRO A 43 3.40 6.61 -9.71
CA PRO A 43 4.19 5.41 -9.49
C PRO A 43 5.28 5.66 -8.44
N PRO A 44 5.82 4.61 -7.80
CA PRO A 44 6.95 4.76 -6.89
C PRO A 44 8.14 5.44 -7.57
N ALA A 45 8.89 6.22 -6.81
CA ALA A 45 10.11 6.81 -7.32
C ALA A 45 11.15 5.73 -7.64
N GLU A 46 11.97 5.97 -8.65
CA GLU A 46 13.03 5.05 -9.05
C GLU A 46 14.03 4.85 -7.88
N GLY A 47 14.34 3.60 -7.55
CA GLY A 47 15.24 3.26 -6.44
C GLY A 47 14.68 3.55 -5.04
N SER A 48 13.37 3.80 -4.93
CA SER A 48 12.70 4.00 -3.64
C SER A 48 12.46 2.68 -2.91
N ASP A 49 12.07 2.79 -1.64
CA ASP A 49 11.63 1.70 -0.77
C ASP A 49 10.31 2.10 -0.09
N GLU A 50 9.68 1.16 0.63
CA GLU A 50 8.39 1.42 1.28
C GLU A 50 8.44 2.57 2.27
N ALA A 51 9.51 2.67 3.07
CA ALA A 51 9.64 3.71 4.08
C ALA A 51 9.71 5.11 3.43
N ARG A 52 10.48 5.26 2.36
CA ARG A 52 10.59 6.50 1.58
C ARG A 52 9.26 6.86 0.90
N GLU A 53 8.60 5.87 0.30
CA GLU A 53 7.30 6.07 -0.34
C GLU A 53 6.21 6.48 0.66
N PHE A 54 6.18 5.89 1.85
CA PHE A 54 5.26 6.28 2.92
C PHE A 54 5.57 7.67 3.48
N ALA A 55 6.85 8.00 3.69
CA ALA A 55 7.26 9.34 4.14
C ALA A 55 6.81 10.42 3.15
N ARG A 56 7.05 10.23 1.85
CA ARG A 56 6.59 11.14 0.78
C ARG A 56 5.07 11.36 0.81
N ARG A 57 4.30 10.28 0.99
CA ARG A 57 2.83 10.37 1.06
C ARG A 57 2.37 11.09 2.32
N ARG A 58 3.03 10.85 3.46
CA ARG A 58 2.73 11.54 4.71
C ARG A 58 3.05 13.04 4.61
N GLU A 59 4.17 13.41 4.00
CA GLU A 59 4.53 14.81 3.73
C GLU A 59 3.48 15.51 2.86
N PHE A 60 3.03 14.86 1.79
CA PHE A 60 1.92 15.37 0.97
C PHE A 60 0.64 15.58 1.79
N VAL A 61 0.25 14.64 2.65
CA VAL A 61 -0.94 14.83 3.49
C VAL A 61 -0.75 15.99 4.48
N ALA A 62 0.45 16.16 5.03
CA ALA A 62 0.77 17.23 5.97
C ALA A 62 0.64 18.64 5.37
N THR A 63 0.75 18.80 4.04
CA THR A 63 0.53 20.10 3.38
C THR A 63 -0.96 20.48 3.26
N HIS A 64 -1.87 19.54 3.51
CA HIS A 64 -3.31 19.74 3.30
C HIS A 64 -4.18 19.47 4.53
N ALA A 65 -3.75 18.57 5.41
CA ALA A 65 -4.52 18.13 6.56
C ALA A 65 -4.36 19.07 7.76
N THR A 66 -5.38 19.10 8.62
CA THR A 66 -5.31 19.81 9.90
C THR A 66 -4.45 19.03 10.92
N PRO A 67 -3.89 19.69 11.95
CA PRO A 67 -3.10 18.99 12.96
C PRO A 67 -3.84 17.82 13.65
N PRO A 68 -5.14 17.94 14.02
CA PRO A 68 -5.88 16.80 14.57
C PRO A 68 -6.04 15.63 13.58
N ALA A 69 -6.25 15.91 12.30
CA ALA A 69 -6.35 14.87 11.27
C ALA A 69 -5.00 14.15 11.06
N MET A 70 -3.89 14.89 11.09
CA MET A 70 -2.54 14.30 11.07
C MET A 70 -2.28 13.43 12.28
N ALA A 71 -2.68 13.85 13.48
CA ALA A 71 -2.52 13.04 14.69
C ALA A 71 -3.30 11.71 14.60
N VAL A 72 -4.49 11.72 13.99
CA VAL A 72 -5.25 10.49 13.73
C VAL A 72 -4.52 9.58 12.74
N LEU A 73 -4.01 10.13 11.62
CA LEU A 73 -3.25 9.38 10.63
C LEU A 73 -2.02 8.71 11.26
N ASP A 74 -1.21 9.49 11.99
CA ASP A 74 0.01 9.00 12.63
C ASP A 74 -0.26 7.87 13.61
N ARG A 75 -1.30 8.02 14.43
CA ARG A 75 -1.72 6.98 15.38
C ARG A 75 -2.12 5.69 14.64
N LEU A 76 -2.92 5.79 13.58
CA LEU A 76 -3.37 4.61 12.82
C LEU A 76 -2.20 3.88 12.15
N CYS A 77 -1.24 4.62 11.59
CA CYS A 77 -0.02 4.04 11.03
C CYS A 77 0.80 3.31 12.09
N GLN A 78 1.06 3.95 13.23
CA GLN A 78 1.81 3.36 14.34
C GLN A 78 1.14 2.08 14.88
N GLU A 79 -0.18 2.12 15.08
CA GLU A 79 -0.94 0.95 15.54
C GLU A 79 -0.89 -0.20 14.53
N TYR A 80 -0.98 0.09 13.23
CA TYR A 80 -0.88 -0.92 12.18
C TYR A 80 0.52 -1.54 12.11
N GLU A 81 1.56 -0.71 12.10
CA GLU A 81 2.96 -1.15 12.04
C GLU A 81 3.31 -2.00 13.26
N ALA A 82 2.94 -1.55 14.47
CA ALA A 82 3.15 -2.32 15.70
C ALA A 82 2.47 -3.69 15.67
N LYS A 83 1.27 -3.77 15.08
CA LYS A 83 0.47 -5.00 15.02
C LYS A 83 0.88 -5.96 13.92
N TYR A 84 1.27 -5.46 12.76
CA TYR A 84 1.40 -6.26 11.54
C TYR A 84 2.76 -6.18 10.85
N MET A 85 3.67 -5.29 11.28
CA MET A 85 5.00 -5.09 10.68
C MET A 85 6.15 -5.30 11.68
N THR A 86 5.87 -5.84 12.88
CA THR A 86 6.86 -6.19 13.90
C THR A 86 7.61 -7.51 13.64
N GLY A 87 7.25 -8.25 12.59
CA GLY A 87 7.94 -9.46 12.15
C GLY A 87 9.19 -9.14 11.30
N THR A 88 10.30 -9.80 11.57
CA THR A 88 11.51 -9.72 10.73
C THR A 88 11.17 -10.12 9.29
N GLY A 89 11.72 -9.40 8.29
CA GLY A 89 11.42 -9.57 6.85
C GLY A 89 11.61 -10.98 6.24
N ALA A 90 11.95 -12.00 7.03
CA ALA A 90 11.93 -13.41 6.66
C ALA A 90 10.52 -14.03 6.66
N ASP A 91 9.54 -13.45 7.38
CA ASP A 91 8.19 -14.01 7.50
C ASP A 91 7.27 -13.66 6.31
N TYR A 92 7.75 -12.79 5.43
CA TYR A 92 7.08 -12.39 4.20
C TYR A 92 7.92 -12.88 3.00
N ALA A 93 8.19 -14.18 2.92
CA ALA A 93 8.63 -14.82 1.68
C ALA A 93 7.46 -15.68 1.18
N TRP A 94 6.84 -15.27 0.07
CA TRP A 94 5.77 -15.99 -0.62
C TRP A 94 6.27 -16.51 -1.96
#